data_AF-A0A2D8KND0-F1
#
_entry.id   AF-A0A2D8KND0-F1
#
_cell.length_a   1.000
_cell.length_b   1.000
_cell.length_c   1.000
_cell.angle_alpha   90.00
_cell.angle_beta   90.00
_cell.angle_gamma   90.00
#
_symmetry.space_group_name_H-M   'P 1'
#
loop_
_entity.id
_entity.type
_entity.pdbx_description
1 polymer ?
#
loop_
_entity_poly.entity_id
_entity_poly.type
_entity_poly.pdbx_seq_one_letter_code
_entity_poly.pdbx_strand_id
1 'polypeptide(L)'
;VDYGIFAFLINFIREIVKDQEDVDGDYNAGYQTLSLNLGKDRVNKILAVLSIFPIAFLIYYIYEYLFDTIAAVMYVLLLLVGPLLYFAINIWNADKKKEYTRLSKLLKIVMFFGLISIGLLQFILI
;
A
#
# COMPACT_ATOMS: atom_id res chain seq x y z
N VAL A 1 -12.94 4.09 13.00
CA VAL A 1 -13.37 3.71 11.63
C VAL A 1 -12.27 4.01 10.62
N ASP A 2 -11.54 5.11 10.80
CA ASP A 2 -10.52 5.64 9.88
C ASP A 2 -9.36 4.67 9.62
N TYR A 3 -8.83 4.01 10.64
CA TYR A 3 -7.82 2.96 10.47
C TYR A 3 -8.33 1.70 9.76
N GLY A 4 -9.64 1.41 9.86
CA GLY A 4 -10.27 0.33 9.11
C GLY A 4 -10.27 0.60 7.61
N ILE A 5 -10.53 1.86 7.23
CA ILE A 5 -10.45 2.30 5.82
C ILE A 5 -9.01 2.19 5.32
N PHE A 6 -8.02 2.65 6.09
CA PHE A 6 -6.61 2.49 5.73
C PHE A 6 -6.21 1.03 5.55
N ALA A 7 -6.52 0.18 6.53
CA ALA A 7 -6.19 -1.25 6.48
C ALA A 7 -6.88 -1.96 5.31
N PHE A 8 -8.12 -1.58 4.99
CA PHE A 8 -8.84 -2.05 3.82
C PHE A 8 -8.13 -1.64 2.52
N LEU A 9 -7.79 -0.36 2.36
CA LEU A 9 -7.11 0.15 1.16
C LEU A 9 -5.77 -0.55 0.91
N ILE A 10 -4.92 -0.68 1.94
CA ILE A 10 -3.62 -1.36 1.78
C ILE A 10 -3.82 -2.85 1.45
N ASN A 11 -4.78 -3.53 2.08
CA ASN A 11 -5.07 -4.94 1.76
C ASN A 11 -5.61 -5.10 0.34
N PHE A 12 -6.50 -4.21 -0.09
CA PHE A 12 -7.07 -4.24 -1.43
C PHE A 12 -6.00 -4.04 -2.50
N ILE A 13 -5.14 -3.02 -2.34
CA ILE A 13 -3.98 -2.82 -3.23
C ILE A 13 -3.08 -4.07 -3.23
N ARG A 14 -2.80 -4.64 -2.07
CA ARG A 14 -1.92 -5.82 -1.94
C ARG A 14 -2.48 -7.05 -2.65
N GLU A 15 -3.80 -7.26 -2.61
CA GLU A 15 -4.41 -8.41 -3.28
C GLU A 15 -4.31 -8.26 -4.80
N ILE A 16 -4.59 -7.07 -5.35
CA ILE A 16 -4.41 -6.81 -6.79
C ILE A 16 -2.92 -6.96 -7.21
N VAL A 17 -1.97 -6.57 -6.36
CA VAL A 17 -0.53 -6.79 -6.64
C VAL A 17 -0.18 -8.28 -6.70
N LYS A 18 -0.81 -9.13 -5.89
CA LYS A 18 -0.62 -10.58 -6.01
C LYS A 18 -1.28 -11.14 -7.27
N ASP A 19 -2.45 -10.64 -7.65
CA ASP A 19 -3.07 -10.99 -8.93
C ASP A 19 -2.16 -10.58 -10.12
N GLN A 20 -1.30 -9.58 -9.96
CA GLN A 20 -0.25 -9.23 -10.93
C GLN A 20 0.99 -10.15 -10.84
N GLU A 21 1.28 -10.67 -9.65
CA GLU A 21 2.36 -11.64 -9.40
C GLU A 21 2.06 -13.01 -10.02
N ASP A 22 0.79 -13.40 -10.06
CA ASP A 22 0.34 -14.75 -10.41
C ASP A 22 -0.36 -14.87 -11.78
N VAL A 23 -0.28 -13.82 -12.62
CA VAL A 23 -0.92 -13.76 -13.96
C VAL A 23 -0.68 -14.98 -14.83
N ASP A 24 0.57 -15.46 -14.91
CA ASP A 24 0.91 -16.60 -15.78
C ASP A 24 0.36 -17.92 -15.21
N GLY A 25 0.24 -18.02 -13.89
CA GLY A 25 -0.41 -19.15 -13.22
C GLY A 25 -1.93 -19.13 -13.43
N ASP A 26 -2.54 -17.97 -13.29
CA ASP A 26 -3.97 -17.75 -13.52
C ASP A 26 -4.38 -18.04 -14.96
N TYR A 27 -3.56 -17.62 -15.93
CA TYR A 27 -3.76 -17.94 -17.35
C TYR A 27 -3.78 -19.45 -17.60
N ASN A 28 -2.79 -20.18 -17.06
CA ASN A 28 -2.70 -21.62 -17.23
C ASN A 28 -3.82 -22.38 -16.49
N ALA A 29 -4.33 -21.82 -15.39
CA ALA A 29 -5.45 -22.37 -14.64
C ALA A 29 -6.83 -21.99 -15.22
N GLY A 30 -6.88 -21.11 -16.23
CA GLY A 30 -8.13 -20.64 -16.85
C GLY A 30 -8.90 -19.61 -16.01
N TYR A 31 -8.26 -18.97 -15.02
CA TYR A 31 -8.88 -17.91 -14.23
C TYR A 31 -8.87 -16.57 -14.98
N GLN A 32 -9.96 -15.82 -14.86
CA GLN A 32 -10.06 -14.47 -15.40
C GLN A 32 -9.80 -13.44 -14.30
N THR A 33 -8.59 -12.90 -14.24
CA THR A 33 -8.22 -11.81 -13.31
C THR A 33 -8.20 -10.46 -14.02
N LEU A 34 -8.25 -9.38 -13.22
CA LEU A 34 -8.16 -8.02 -13.73
C LEU A 34 -6.90 -7.82 -14.60
N SER A 35 -5.81 -8.44 -14.16
CA SER A 35 -4.51 -8.49 -14.82
C SER A 35 -4.55 -9.12 -16.21
N LEU A 36 -5.32 -10.20 -16.38
CA LEU A 36 -5.46 -10.91 -17.63
C LEU A 36 -6.29 -10.12 -18.65
N ASN A 37 -7.36 -9.49 -18.17
CA ASN A 37 -8.33 -8.79 -19.02
C ASN A 37 -7.86 -7.38 -19.44
N LEU A 38 -7.22 -6.64 -18.53
CA LEU A 38 -6.78 -5.25 -18.78
C LEU A 38 -5.32 -5.14 -19.21
N GLY A 39 -4.51 -6.17 -18.95
CA GLY A 39 -3.05 -6.17 -19.16
C GLY A 39 -2.28 -5.59 -17.96
N LYS A 40 -1.07 -6.13 -17.72
CA LYS A 40 -0.21 -5.78 -16.57
C LYS A 40 0.03 -4.27 -16.44
N ASP A 41 0.46 -3.63 -17.53
CA ASP A 41 0.77 -2.19 -17.55
C ASP A 41 -0.39 -1.28 -17.12
N ARG A 42 -1.64 -1.60 -17.51
CA ARG A 42 -2.79 -0.78 -17.14
C ARG A 42 -3.12 -0.93 -15.67
N VAL A 43 -3.08 -2.17 -15.16
CA VAL A 43 -3.33 -2.43 -13.74
C VAL A 43 -2.25 -1.82 -12.87
N ASN A 44 -0.99 -1.84 -13.30
CA ASN A 44 0.12 -1.18 -12.61
C ASN A 44 -0.09 0.34 -12.44
N LYS A 45 -0.57 1.01 -13.50
CA LYS A 45 -0.93 2.43 -13.42
C LYS A 45 -2.10 2.67 -12.47
N ILE A 46 -3.12 1.81 -12.52
CA ILE A 46 -4.25 1.87 -11.58
C ILE A 46 -3.75 1.72 -10.14
N LEU A 47 -2.88 0.74 -9.87
CA LEU A 47 -2.30 0.51 -8.54
C LEU A 47 -1.47 1.71 -8.05
N ALA A 48 -0.68 2.32 -8.93
CA ALA A 48 0.07 3.53 -8.60
C ALA A 48 -0.86 4.68 -8.22
N VAL A 49 -1.90 4.94 -9.00
CA VAL A 49 -2.90 5.99 -8.69
C VAL A 49 -3.67 5.64 -7.41
N LEU A 50 -4.07 4.39 -7.23
CA LEU A 50 -4.80 3.93 -6.06
C LEU A 50 -3.99 4.07 -4.77
N SER A 51 -2.65 3.97 -4.84
CA SER A 51 -1.76 4.20 -3.70
C SER A 51 -1.72 5.65 -3.22
N ILE A 52 -2.22 6.62 -4.01
CA ILE A 52 -2.32 8.02 -3.59
C ILE A 52 -3.33 8.19 -2.46
N PHE A 53 -4.43 7.42 -2.47
CA PHE A 53 -5.47 7.52 -1.43
C PHE A 53 -4.96 7.23 -0.01
N PRO A 54 -4.28 6.09 0.27
CA PRO A 54 -3.73 5.86 1.60
C PRO A 54 -2.61 6.86 1.95
N ILE A 55 -1.84 7.37 0.97
CA ILE A 55 -0.84 8.43 1.22
C ILE A 55 -1.52 9.72 1.66
N ALA A 56 -2.55 10.17 0.93
CA ALA A 56 -3.30 11.39 1.25
C ALA A 56 -3.99 11.28 2.61
N PHE A 57 -4.54 10.11 2.92
CA PHE A 57 -5.10 9.82 4.25
C PHE A 57 -4.06 9.99 5.36
N LEU A 58 -2.84 9.44 5.19
CA LEU A 58 -1.76 9.58 6.19
C LEU A 58 -1.28 11.03 6.33
N ILE A 59 -1.19 11.79 5.24
CA ILE A 59 -0.81 13.21 5.29
C ILE A 59 -1.85 14.03 6.03
N TYR A 60 -3.13 13.82 5.74
CA TYR A 60 -4.23 14.46 6.47
C TYR A 60 -4.17 14.10 7.97
N TYR A 61 -3.96 12.83 8.28
CA TYR A 61 -3.88 12.36 9.66
C TYR A 61 -2.68 12.97 10.41
N ILE A 62 -1.54 13.15 9.72
CA ILE A 62 -0.38 13.87 10.27
C ILE A 62 -0.76 15.30 10.66
N TYR A 63 -1.37 16.03 9.74
CA TYR A 63 -1.72 17.44 9.92
C TYR A 63 -2.71 17.63 11.08
N GLU A 64 -3.74 16.78 11.15
CA GLU A 64 -4.84 16.95 12.11
C GLU A 64 -4.45 16.50 13.53
N TYR A 65 -3.66 15.42 13.67
CA TYR A 65 -3.48 14.76 14.98
C TYR A 65 -2.04 14.68 15.47
N LEU A 66 -1.04 14.72 14.58
CA LEU A 66 0.35 14.40 14.95
C LEU A 66 1.27 15.61 14.93
N PHE A 67 0.84 16.74 14.40
CA PHE A 67 1.71 17.86 14.05
C PHE A 67 2.53 18.38 15.25
N ASP A 68 1.96 18.32 16.45
CA ASP A 68 2.62 18.74 17.69
C ASP A 68 3.70 17.76 18.19
N THR A 69 3.74 16.52 17.68
CA THR A 69 4.70 15.49 18.10
C THR A 69 5.62 15.08 16.95
N ILE A 70 6.78 15.74 16.85
CA ILE A 70 7.79 15.50 15.80
C ILE A 70 8.15 14.01 15.66
N ALA A 71 8.31 13.29 16.77
CA ALA A 71 8.66 11.86 16.75
C ALA A 71 7.59 11.01 16.04
N ALA A 72 6.31 11.33 16.25
CA ALA A 72 5.20 10.61 15.67
C ALA A 72 5.01 10.97 14.18
N VAL A 73 5.23 12.23 13.80
CA VAL A 73 5.29 12.66 12.40
C VAL A 73 6.40 11.91 11.65
N MET A 74 7.60 11.87 12.22
CA MET A 74 8.75 11.19 11.62
C MET A 74 8.50 9.68 11.46
N TYR A 75 7.85 9.05 12.44
CA TYR A 75 7.44 7.65 12.35
C TYR A 75 6.53 7.40 11.15
N VAL A 76 5.43 8.16 11.02
CA VAL A 76 4.45 7.98 9.94
C VAL A 76 5.07 8.27 8.57
N LEU A 77 5.89 9.33 8.47
CA LEU A 77 6.56 9.67 7.22
C LEU A 77 7.53 8.59 6.76
N LEU A 78 8.39 8.10 7.66
CA LEU A 78 9.45 7.16 7.29
C LEU A 78 8.97 5.72 7.13
N LEU A 79 8.03 5.26 7.96
CA LEU A 79 7.61 3.86 7.98
C LEU A 79 6.35 3.58 7.17
N LEU A 80 5.53 4.60 6.89
CA LEU A 80 4.28 4.44 6.13
C LEU A 80 4.34 5.20 4.80
N VAL A 81 4.51 6.52 4.82
CA VAL A 81 4.44 7.36 3.61
C VAL A 81 5.60 7.07 2.65
N GLY A 82 6.85 7.03 3.14
CA GLY A 82 8.04 6.75 2.32
C GLY A 82 7.96 5.41 1.58
N PRO A 83 7.66 4.30 2.26
CA PRO A 83 7.44 3.01 1.62
C PRO A 83 6.27 3.00 0.62
N LEU A 84 5.18 3.71 0.89
CA LEU A 84 4.06 3.82 -0.05
C LEU A 84 4.42 4.63 -1.30
N LEU A 85 5.19 5.71 -1.16
CA LEU A 85 5.72 6.46 -2.31
C LEU A 85 6.66 5.58 -3.14
N TYR A 86 7.54 4.82 -2.48
CA TYR A 86 8.39 3.84 -3.15
C TYR A 86 7.55 2.81 -3.92
N PHE A 87 6.49 2.28 -3.29
CA PHE A 87 5.56 1.37 -3.96
C PHE A 87 4.95 2.01 -5.20
N ALA A 88 4.40 3.23 -5.09
CA ALA A 88 3.72 3.94 -6.17
C ALA A 88 4.61 4.13 -7.42
N ILE A 89 5.89 4.46 -7.20
CA ILE A 89 6.86 4.67 -8.28
C ILE A 89 7.28 3.33 -8.91
N ASN A 90 7.56 2.31 -8.10
CA ASN A 90 8.08 1.04 -8.58
C ASN A 90 7.01 0.16 -9.24
N ILE A 91 5.76 0.21 -8.78
CA ILE A 91 4.68 -0.59 -9.39
C ILE A 91 4.37 -0.13 -10.81
N TRP A 92 4.55 1.16 -11.13
CA TRP A 92 4.25 1.74 -12.44
C TRP A 92 4.94 1.02 -13.61
N ASN A 93 6.19 0.58 -13.41
CA ASN A 93 7.02 -0.10 -14.41
C ASN A 93 7.35 -1.55 -14.03
N ALA A 94 6.65 -2.12 -13.05
CA ALA A 94 6.89 -3.51 -12.67
C ALA A 94 6.46 -4.44 -13.82
N ASP A 95 7.26 -5.46 -14.09
CA ASP A 95 6.93 -6.44 -15.14
C ASP A 95 7.30 -7.87 -14.72
N LYS A 96 8.24 -8.00 -13.77
CA LYS A 96 8.71 -9.31 -13.31
C LYS A 96 7.97 -9.75 -12.06
N LYS A 97 7.63 -11.04 -11.99
CA LYS A 97 7.07 -11.68 -10.78
C LYS A 97 7.78 -11.27 -9.49
N LYS A 98 9.13 -11.29 -9.49
CA LYS A 98 9.95 -10.91 -8.33
C LYS A 98 9.73 -9.47 -7.86
N GLU A 99 9.43 -8.54 -8.77
CA GLU A 99 9.14 -7.14 -8.45
C GLU A 99 7.79 -7.05 -7.73
N TYR A 100 6.76 -7.72 -8.24
CA TYR A 100 5.45 -7.82 -7.58
C TYR A 100 5.55 -8.47 -6.20
N THR A 101 6.30 -9.58 -6.05
CA THR A 101 6.55 -10.21 -4.75
C THR A 101 7.19 -9.21 -3.76
N ARG A 102 8.17 -8.42 -4.22
CA ARG A 102 8.84 -7.42 -3.38
C ARG A 102 7.86 -6.33 -2.95
N LEU A 103 7.03 -5.85 -3.86
CA LEU A 103 6.05 -4.80 -3.61
C LEU A 103 4.92 -5.27 -2.70
N SER A 104 4.42 -6.50 -2.88
CA SER A 104 3.43 -7.12 -1.99
C SER A 104 3.96 -7.30 -0.56
N LYS A 105 5.24 -7.72 -0.43
CA LYS A 105 5.93 -7.78 0.88
C LYS A 105 6.09 -6.40 1.51
N LEU A 106 6.43 -5.38 0.72
CA LEU A 106 6.52 -4.00 1.21
C LEU A 106 5.18 -3.52 1.77
N LEU A 107 4.07 -3.76 1.06
CA LEU A 107 2.73 -3.41 1.56
C LEU A 107 2.37 -4.17 2.85
N LYS A 108 2.81 -5.42 2.99
CA LYS A 108 2.66 -6.18 4.26
C LYS A 108 3.45 -5.53 5.41
N ILE A 109 4.66 -5.02 5.14
CA ILE A 109 5.46 -4.29 6.13
C ILE A 109 4.78 -2.98 6.52
N VAL A 110 4.27 -2.22 5.55
CA VAL A 110 3.50 -0.99 5.80
C VAL A 110 2.28 -1.28 6.66
N MET A 111 1.56 -2.37 6.39
CA MET A 111 0.43 -2.79 7.20
C MET A 111 0.82 -3.11 8.64
N PHE A 112 1.93 -3.82 8.84
CA PHE A 112 2.42 -4.17 10.17
C PHE A 112 2.75 -2.92 10.99
N PHE A 113 3.50 -1.97 10.43
CA PHE A 113 3.79 -0.71 11.10
C PHE A 113 2.56 0.18 11.28
N GLY A 114 1.62 0.16 10.33
CA GLY A 114 0.35 0.88 10.46
C GLY A 114 -0.56 0.33 11.56
N LEU A 115 -0.47 -0.97 11.87
CA LEU A 115 -1.17 -1.53 13.03
C LEU A 115 -0.48 -1.16 14.35
N ILE A 116 0.85 -1.16 14.38
CA ILE A 116 1.62 -0.71 15.56
C ILE A 116 1.35 0.77 15.84
N SER A 117 1.20 1.60 14.80
CA SER A 117 0.92 3.02 14.97
C SER A 117 -0.39 3.25 15.73
N ILE A 118 -1.43 2.42 15.55
CA ILE A 118 -2.68 2.54 16.31
C ILE A 118 -2.41 2.45 17.82
N GLY A 119 -1.62 1.46 18.23
CA GLY A 119 -1.25 1.28 19.64
C GLY A 119 -0.38 2.41 20.16
N LEU A 120 0.67 2.77 19.43
CA LEU A 120 1.59 3.85 19.84
C LEU A 120 0.88 5.21 19.94
N LEU A 121 -0.02 5.51 19.00
CA LEU A 121 -0.71 6.79 18.94
C LEU A 121 -1.75 6.96 20.04
N GLN A 122 -2.37 5.87 20.49
CA GLN A 122 -3.21 5.92 21.68
C GLN A 122 -2.42 6.38 22.92
N PHE A 123 -1.14 6.01 23.06
CA PHE A 123 -0.31 6.48 24.19
C PHE A 123 0.29 7.87 24.01
N ILE A 124 0.35 8.38 22.77
CA ILE A 124 0.92 9.70 22.46
C ILE A 124 -0.18 10.78 22.48
N LEU A 125 -1.42 10.44 22.12
CA LEU A 125 -2.57 11.35 22.06
C LEU A 125 -3.37 11.45 23.36
N ILE A 126 -3.01 10.65 24.39
CA ILE A 126 -3.57 10.72 25.76
C ILE A 126 -2.53 11.36 26.67
#